data_AF-A0A0D2UMZ7-F1
#
_entry.id   AF-A0A0D2UMZ7-F1
#
_cell.length_a   1.000
_cell.length_b   1.000
_cell.length_c   1.000
_cell.angle_alpha   90.00
_cell.angle_beta   90.00
_cell.angle_gamma   90.00
#
_symmetry.space_group_name_H-M   'P 1'
#
loop_
_entity.id
_entity.type
_entity.pdbx_description
1 polymer ?
#
loop_
_entity_poly.entity_id
_entity_poly.type
_entity_poly.pdbx_seq_one_letter_code
_entity_poly.pdbx_strand_id
1 'polypeptide(L)'
;MLSVILVFMALLVVSCLHVYNNWFGSTGNSHGVEYCVVCLSKVSKGEKLRWLRCRHCFHVHCIDAWLKVGTTCPICRVNVAPKRNFIISSMVSLAKRVGQWIENPLSSELTVAFCESFGFM
;
A
#
# COMPACT_ATOMS: atom_id res chain seq x y z
N MET A 1 20.83 22.35 18.36
CA MET A 1 20.03 22.32 17.12
C MET A 1 20.28 21.05 16.31
N LEU A 2 21.52 20.79 15.87
CA LEU A 2 21.89 19.54 15.16
C LEU A 2 21.57 18.25 15.96
N SER A 3 21.79 18.27 17.27
CA SER A 3 21.47 17.16 18.17
C SER A 3 19.97 16.80 18.22
N VAL A 4 19.09 17.80 18.13
CA VAL A 4 17.63 17.60 18.20
C VAL A 4 17.09 17.01 16.88
N ILE A 5 17.64 17.45 15.75
CA ILE A 5 17.28 16.95 14.41
C ILE A 5 17.70 15.48 14.25
N LEU A 6 18.88 15.10 14.74
CA LEU A 6 19.35 13.71 14.67
C LEU A 6 18.50 12.77 15.52
N VAL A 7 18.06 13.20 16.71
CA VAL A 7 17.15 12.42 17.56
C VAL A 7 15.78 12.26 16.89
N PHE A 8 15.25 13.30 16.26
CA PHE A 8 13.96 13.23 15.58
C PHE A 8 14.01 12.32 14.33
N MET A 9 15.08 12.42 13.53
CA MET A 9 15.31 11.52 12.39
C MET A 9 15.47 10.07 12.84
N ALA A 10 16.19 9.81 13.93
CA ALA A 10 16.32 8.47 14.49
C ALA A 10 14.97 7.91 14.98
N LEU A 11 14.14 8.72 15.63
CA LEU A 11 12.80 8.30 16.08
C LEU A 11 11.85 8.03 14.90
N LEU A 12 11.91 8.80 13.83
CA LEU A 12 11.16 8.53 12.61
C LEU A 12 11.62 7.23 11.93
N VAL A 13 12.94 6.99 11.88
CA VAL A 13 13.50 5.74 11.33
C VAL A 13 13.14 4.53 12.19
N VAL A 14 13.24 4.63 13.53
CA VAL A 14 12.84 3.57 14.46
C VAL A 14 11.34 3.31 14.38
N SER A 15 10.51 4.34 14.26
CA SER A 15 9.06 4.19 14.05
C SER A 15 8.77 3.50 12.72
N CYS A 16 9.45 3.89 11.65
CA CYS A 16 9.31 3.29 10.32
C CYS A 16 9.79 1.82 10.32
N LEU A 17 10.88 1.52 11.01
CA LEU A 17 11.42 0.17 11.18
C LEU A 17 10.50 -0.68 12.05
N HIS A 18 9.90 -0.13 13.10
CA HIS A 18 8.98 -0.87 13.95
C HIS A 18 7.65 -1.14 13.26
N VAL A 19 7.15 -0.18 12.47
CA VAL A 19 5.98 -0.36 11.59
C VAL A 19 6.28 -1.39 10.49
N TYR A 20 7.48 -1.35 9.88
CA TYR A 20 7.93 -2.33 8.89
C TYR A 20 8.04 -3.74 9.48
N ASN A 21 8.70 -3.87 10.63
CA ASN A 21 8.89 -5.15 11.32
C ASN A 21 7.56 -5.72 11.84
N ASN A 22 6.62 -4.90 12.31
CA ASN A 22 5.28 -5.38 12.70
C ASN A 22 4.42 -5.81 11.52
N TRP A 23 4.64 -5.26 10.32
CA TRP A 23 3.90 -5.70 9.13
C TRP A 23 4.42 -7.02 8.54
N PHE A 24 5.70 -7.32 8.76
CA PHE A 24 6.35 -8.59 8.38
C PHE A 24 6.36 -9.65 9.49
N GLY A 25 6.19 -9.26 10.75
CA GLY A 25 6.42 -10.10 11.93
C GLY A 25 5.26 -10.97 12.40
N SER A 26 4.18 -11.12 11.62
CA SER A 26 3.09 -12.05 11.96
C SER A 26 2.96 -13.15 10.91
N THR A 27 3.98 -13.99 10.83
CA THR A 27 3.88 -15.34 10.25
C THR A 27 3.75 -16.34 11.39
N GLY A 28 2.65 -16.23 12.15
CA GLY A 28 2.22 -17.27 13.09
C GLY A 28 1.58 -18.44 12.33
N ASN A 29 2.38 -19.14 11.53
CA ASN A 29 2.33 -20.58 11.24
C ASN A 29 3.40 -20.84 10.16
N SER A 30 4.59 -21.26 10.59
CA SER A 30 5.70 -21.66 9.72
C SER A 30 5.43 -23.01 9.06
N HIS A 31 4.34 -23.10 8.30
CA HIS A 31 4.27 -23.98 7.15
C HIS A 31 4.42 -23.06 5.95
N GLY A 32 5.64 -22.97 5.41
CA GLY A 32 5.80 -22.51 4.02
C GLY A 32 4.78 -23.27 3.18
N VAL A 33 4.14 -22.61 2.21
CA VAL A 33 2.99 -23.20 1.52
C VAL A 33 3.44 -24.39 0.68
N GLU A 34 3.54 -25.54 1.32
CA GLU A 34 4.01 -26.79 0.75
C GLU A 34 2.90 -27.49 0.00
N TYR A 35 1.63 -27.17 0.32
CA TYR A 35 0.47 -27.83 -0.25
C TYR A 35 -0.60 -26.82 -0.65
N CYS A 36 -1.20 -27.00 -1.83
CA CYS A 36 -2.39 -26.26 -2.21
C CYS A 36 -3.62 -26.98 -1.65
N VAL A 37 -4.34 -26.35 -0.71
CA VAL A 37 -5.51 -26.96 -0.06
C VAL A 37 -6.72 -27.17 -0.97
N VAL A 38 -6.69 -26.60 -2.19
CA VAL A 38 -7.79 -26.76 -3.16
C VAL A 38 -7.66 -28.07 -3.92
N CYS A 39 -6.45 -28.45 -4.33
CA CYS A 39 -6.18 -29.72 -5.02
C CYS A 39 -5.54 -30.78 -4.12
N LEU A 40 -5.18 -30.42 -2.88
CA LEU A 40 -4.49 -31.26 -1.89
C LEU A 40 -3.10 -31.76 -2.35
N SER A 41 -2.53 -31.14 -3.39
CA SER A 41 -1.23 -31.50 -3.96
C SER A 41 -0.09 -30.63 -3.43
N LYS A 42 1.10 -31.21 -3.37
CA LYS A 42 2.33 -30.49 -3.03
C LYS A 42 2.62 -29.43 -4.09
N VAL A 43 3.00 -28.24 -3.63
CA VAL A 43 3.48 -27.15 -4.48
C VAL A 43 4.94 -27.42 -4.85
N SER A 44 5.23 -27.45 -6.15
CA SER A 44 6.57 -27.74 -6.70
C SER A 44 7.25 -26.51 -7.32
N LYS A 45 8.59 -26.53 -7.40
CA LYS A 45 9.35 -25.46 -8.06
C LYS A 45 9.01 -25.44 -9.55
N GLY A 46 8.56 -24.29 -10.04
CA GLY A 46 8.17 -24.07 -11.44
C GLY A 46 6.66 -23.98 -11.65
N GLU A 47 5.85 -24.29 -10.64
CA GLU A 47 4.40 -24.11 -10.73
C GLU A 47 4.00 -22.64 -10.57
N LYS A 48 2.94 -22.24 -11.30
CA LYS A 48 2.37 -20.90 -11.18
C LYS A 48 1.52 -20.81 -9.91
N LEU A 49 1.96 -19.96 -8.99
CA LEU A 49 1.31 -19.72 -7.72
C LEU A 49 0.77 -18.30 -7.63
N ARG A 50 -0.32 -18.12 -6.88
CA ARG A 50 -0.94 -16.83 -6.61
C ARG A 50 -1.09 -16.63 -5.10
N TRP A 51 -0.63 -15.47 -4.64
CA TRP A 51 -0.82 -15.01 -3.27
C TRP A 51 -2.05 -14.11 -3.18
N LEU A 52 -2.91 -14.34 -2.19
CA LEU A 52 -4.03 -13.47 -1.87
C LEU A 52 -3.60 -12.36 -0.90
N ARG A 53 -4.42 -11.31 -0.75
CA ARG A 53 -4.17 -10.23 0.23
C ARG A 53 -4.13 -10.71 1.68
N CYS A 54 -4.76 -11.84 1.98
CA CYS A 54 -4.68 -12.52 3.28
C CYS A 54 -3.40 -13.37 3.44
N ARG A 55 -2.43 -13.27 2.51
CA ARG A 55 -1.13 -13.95 2.49
C ARG A 55 -1.19 -15.48 2.35
N HIS A 56 -2.33 -16.04 1.95
CA HIS A 56 -2.43 -17.44 1.58
C HIS A 56 -2.07 -17.66 0.10
N CYS A 57 -1.37 -18.77 -0.18
CA CYS A 57 -0.89 -19.12 -1.51
C CYS A 57 -1.59 -20.37 -2.05
N PHE A 58 -1.84 -20.40 -3.35
CA PHE A 58 -2.52 -21.48 -4.05
C PHE A 58 -1.98 -21.57 -5.48
N HIS A 59 -2.20 -22.69 -6.18
CA HIS A 59 -2.00 -22.72 -7.62
C HIS A 59 -2.93 -21.74 -8.32
N VAL A 60 -2.42 -21.06 -9.35
CA VAL A 60 -3.20 -20.08 -10.14
C VAL A 60 -4.49 -20.72 -10.67
N HIS A 61 -4.41 -21.92 -11.25
CA HIS A 61 -5.58 -22.60 -11.80
C HIS A 61 -6.62 -22.97 -10.72
N CYS A 62 -6.15 -23.43 -9.55
CA CYS A 62 -7.02 -23.79 -8.43
C CYS A 62 -7.78 -22.58 -7.89
N ILE A 63 -7.07 -21.49 -7.59
CA ILE A 63 -7.69 -20.32 -6.99
C ILE A 63 -8.56 -19.56 -7.98
N ASP A 64 -8.19 -19.53 -9.26
CA ASP A 64 -9.01 -18.87 -10.28
C ASP A 64 -10.32 -19.64 -10.51
N ALA A 65 -10.30 -20.98 -10.47
CA ALA A 65 -11.53 -21.79 -10.52
C ALA A 65 -12.41 -21.57 -9.28
N TRP A 66 -11.81 -21.52 -8.09
CA TRP A 66 -12.53 -21.22 -6.85
C TRP A 66 -13.20 -19.85 -6.88
N LEU A 67 -12.47 -18.82 -7.34
CA LEU A 67 -12.94 -17.44 -7.40
C LEU A 67 -14.04 -17.19 -8.43
N LYS A 68 -14.28 -18.13 -9.37
CA LYS A 68 -15.45 -18.08 -10.27
C LYS A 68 -16.76 -18.38 -9.54
N VAL A 69 -16.71 -19.17 -8.47
CA VAL A 69 -17.89 -19.59 -7.70
C VAL A 69 -18.06 -18.73 -6.45
N GLY A 70 -16.97 -18.34 -5.80
CA GLY A 70 -17.03 -17.53 -4.58
C GLY A 70 -15.81 -16.65 -4.36
N THR A 71 -16.00 -15.45 -3.83
CA THR A 71 -14.94 -14.43 -3.69
C THR A 71 -14.14 -14.53 -2.39
N THR A 72 -14.18 -15.65 -1.68
CA THR A 72 -13.56 -15.81 -0.36
C THR A 72 -12.36 -16.73 -0.38
N CYS A 73 -11.37 -16.45 0.47
CA CYS A 73 -10.21 -17.34 0.66
C CYS A 73 -10.63 -18.73 1.18
N PRO A 74 -10.15 -19.84 0.59
CA PRO A 74 -10.44 -21.20 1.07
C PRO A 74 -9.96 -21.49 2.50
N ILE A 75 -8.90 -20.80 2.96
CA ILE A 75 -8.30 -21.03 4.28
C ILE A 75 -8.96 -20.17 5.35
N CYS A 76 -8.96 -18.84 5.17
CA CYS A 76 -9.42 -17.91 6.21
C CYS A 76 -10.77 -17.24 5.94
N ARG A 77 -11.45 -17.59 4.83
CA ARG A 77 -12.77 -17.05 4.43
C ARG A 77 -12.83 -15.54 4.24
N VAL A 78 -11.69 -14.84 4.31
CA VAL A 78 -11.58 -13.41 4.00
C VAL A 78 -11.94 -13.16 2.54
N ASN A 79 -12.79 -12.16 2.28
CA ASN A 79 -13.16 -11.75 0.93
C ASN A 79 -11.92 -11.20 0.19
N VAL A 80 -11.67 -11.75 -0.98
CA VAL A 80 -10.57 -11.40 -1.89
C VAL A 80 -10.88 -10.14 -2.68
N ALA A 81 -12.17 -9.77 -2.79
CA ALA A 81 -12.58 -8.53 -3.43
C ALA A 81 -11.93 -7.32 -2.75
N PRO A 82 -11.46 -6.32 -3.51
CA PRO A 82 -10.93 -5.10 -2.92
C PRO A 82 -12.02 -4.44 -2.09
N LYS A 83 -11.81 -4.32 -0.77
CA LYS A 83 -12.60 -3.39 0.04
C LYS A 83 -12.40 -2.01 -0.57
N ARG A 84 -13.45 -1.46 -1.19
CA ARG A 84 -13.51 -0.04 -1.50
C ARG A 84 -13.49 0.66 -0.15
N ASN A 85 -12.30 1.05 0.31
CA ASN A 85 -12.16 1.85 1.51
C ASN A 85 -12.73 3.22 1.16
N PHE A 86 -14.03 3.41 1.44
CA PHE A 86 -14.76 4.63 1.09
C PHE A 86 -14.04 5.87 1.62
N ILE A 87 -13.50 5.77 2.85
CA ILE A 87 -12.68 6.82 3.46
C ILE A 87 -11.45 7.16 2.60
N ILE A 88 -10.70 6.16 2.11
CA ILE A 88 -9.54 6.40 1.24
C ILE A 88 -9.98 7.01 -0.09
N SER A 89 -11.09 6.55 -0.68
CA SER A 89 -11.61 7.13 -1.92
C SER A 89 -12.02 8.59 -1.73
N SER A 90 -12.73 8.91 -0.64
CA SER A 90 -13.10 10.28 -0.28
C SER A 90 -11.88 11.14 -0.02
N MET A 91 -10.89 10.64 0.72
CA MET A 91 -9.65 11.36 1.00
C MET A 91 -8.82 11.58 -0.26
N VAL A 92 -8.74 10.61 -1.18
CA VAL A 92 -8.07 10.78 -2.48
C VAL A 92 -8.81 11.79 -3.34
N SER A 93 -10.15 11.78 -3.35
CA SER A 93 -10.94 12.80 -4.05
C SER A 93 -10.74 14.19 -3.45
N LEU A 94 -10.65 14.31 -2.12
CA LEU A 94 -10.34 15.57 -1.44
C LEU A 94 -8.91 16.02 -1.71
N ALA A 95 -7.93 15.12 -1.63
CA ALA A 95 -6.53 15.41 -1.93
C ALA A 95 -6.33 15.85 -3.38
N LYS A 96 -7.08 15.27 -4.33
CA LYS A 96 -7.10 15.75 -5.72
C LYS A 96 -7.68 17.17 -5.83
N ARG A 97 -8.80 17.44 -5.16
CA ARG A 97 -9.41 18.78 -5.14
C ARG A 97 -8.52 19.84 -4.48
N VAL A 98 -7.80 19.46 -3.42
CA VAL A 98 -6.85 20.33 -2.70
C VAL A 98 -5.56 20.51 -3.52
N GLY A 99 -5.04 19.45 -4.15
CA GLY A 99 -3.88 19.53 -5.04
C GLY A 99 -4.13 20.44 -6.24
N GLN A 100 -5.34 20.38 -6.81
CA GLN A 100 -5.76 21.27 -7.88
C GLN A 100 -5.93 22.74 -7.43
N TRP A 101 -6.06 22.97 -6.12
CA TRP A 101 -6.06 24.31 -5.52
C TRP A 101 -4.65 24.87 -5.33
N ILE A 102 -3.66 24.00 -5.08
CA ILE A 102 -2.25 24.40 -4.93
C ILE A 102 -1.64 24.77 -6.30
N GLU A 103 -2.12 24.16 -7.38
CA GLU A 103 -1.68 24.47 -8.75
C GLU A 103 -2.51 25.56 -9.45
N ASN A 104 -3.53 26.14 -8.80
CA ASN A 104 -4.25 27.28 -9.38
C ASN A 104 -3.36 28.55 -9.28
N PRO A 105 -2.84 29.07 -10.40
CA PRO A 105 -1.94 30.20 -10.41
C PRO A 105 -2.75 31.49 -10.30
N LEU A 106 -3.15 31.83 -9.08
CA LEU A 106 -3.62 33.19 -8.75
C LEU A 106 -2.66 33.87 -7.77
N SER A 107 -1.36 33.71 -8.02
CA SER A 107 -0.32 34.51 -7.38
C SER A 107 0.82 34.91 -8.32
N SER A 108 0.79 34.51 -9.61
CA SER A 108 1.81 34.93 -10.59
C SER A 108 1.71 36.40 -10.97
N GLU A 109 0.58 37.08 -10.71
CA GLU A 109 0.47 38.53 -10.93
C GLU A 109 1.08 39.37 -9.79
N LEU A 110 1.25 38.80 -8.59
CA LEU A 110 1.89 39.52 -7.48
C LEU A 110 3.41 39.40 -7.50
N THR A 111 3.97 38.30 -8.01
CA THR A 111 5.43 38.13 -8.11
C THR A 111 6.04 38.99 -9.22
N VAL A 112 5.31 39.27 -10.30
CA VAL A 112 5.78 40.16 -11.37
C VAL A 112 5.67 41.63 -10.94
N ALA A 113 4.57 42.02 -10.28
CA ALA A 113 4.38 43.38 -9.75
C ALA A 113 5.43 43.78 -8.69
N PHE A 114 5.96 42.82 -7.93
CA PHE A 114 7.02 43.09 -6.95
C PHE A 114 8.42 43.25 -7.60
N CYS A 115 8.63 42.65 -8.77
CA CYS A 115 9.93 42.66 -9.44
C CYS A 115 10.15 43.95 -10.26
N GLU A 116 9.09 44.58 -10.76
CA GLU A 116 9.20 45.87 -11.48
C GLU A 116 9.40 47.08 -10.56
N SER A 117 9.09 46.97 -9.26
CA SER A 117 9.22 48.08 -8.31
C SER A 117 10.62 48.28 -7.72
N PHE A 118 11.55 47.32 -7.91
CA PHE A 118 12.87 47.35 -7.25
C PHE A 118 14.09 47.40 -8.18
N GLY A 119 13.93 47.52 -9.50
CA GLY A 119 14.97 48.00 -10.43
C GLY A 119 16.41 47.53 -10.17
N PHE A 120 16.66 46.22 -10.22
CA PHE A 120 18.03 45.68 -10.25
C PHE A 120 18.36 45.11 -11.63
N MET A 121 19.34 45.74 -12.27
CA MET A 121 20.20 45.18 -13.31
C MET A 121 21.62 45.15 -12.75
#